data_AF-A0A2W6NNC3-F1
#
_entry.id   AF-A0A2W6NNC3-F1
#
_cell.length_a   1.000
_cell.length_b   1.000
_cell.length_c   1.000
_cell.angle_alpha   90.00
_cell.angle_beta   90.00
_cell.angle_gamma   90.00
#
_symmetry.space_group_name_H-M   'P 1'
#
loop_
_entity.id
_entity.type
_entity.pdbx_description
1 polymer ?
#
loop_
_entity_poly.entity_id
_entity_poly.type
_entity_poly.pdbx_seq_one_letter_code
_entity_poly.pdbx_strand_id
1 'polypeptide(L)'
;MVKLLEIGDVISLESGHKVYYKSKDKPYTTDVRISDQTYPELIGDYVVVNTEFSGGGYGHGMNDYYPNGHRVFCKKLNNQQWDANEIEVNFYQTGSFTAMIQDILPVRKMSMSFS
;
A
#
# COMPACT_ATOMS: atom_id res chain seq x y z
N MET A 1 9.82 -1.37 18.03
CA MET A 1 10.31 -1.68 16.66
C MET A 1 9.08 -1.92 15.80
N VAL A 2 8.91 -1.17 14.71
CA VAL A 2 7.75 -1.34 13.82
C VAL A 2 7.95 -2.62 13.01
N LYS A 3 6.93 -3.50 12.99
CA LYS A 3 6.96 -4.70 12.16
C LYS A 3 6.72 -4.29 10.71
N LEU A 4 7.70 -4.54 9.84
CA LEU A 4 7.54 -4.32 8.40
C LEU A 4 6.67 -5.44 7.82
N LEU A 5 5.77 -5.06 6.91
CA LEU A 5 4.92 -5.99 6.18
C LEU A 5 5.75 -6.81 5.20
N GLU A 6 5.33 -8.03 4.95
CA GLU A 6 5.99 -8.95 4.02
C GLU A 6 4.96 -9.50 3.02
N ILE A 7 5.45 -10.02 1.89
CA ILE A 7 4.60 -10.71 0.91
C ILE A 7 3.72 -11.77 1.59
N GLY A 8 2.45 -11.81 1.19
CA GLY A 8 1.43 -12.69 1.75
C GLY A 8 0.78 -12.17 3.03
N ASP A 9 1.26 -11.09 3.65
CA ASP A 9 0.50 -10.43 4.71
C ASP A 9 -0.82 -9.88 4.15
N VAL A 10 -1.90 -10.09 4.89
CA VAL A 10 -3.18 -9.43 4.61
C VAL A 10 -3.35 -8.31 5.61
N ILE A 11 -3.69 -7.13 5.11
CA ILE A 11 -3.97 -5.92 5.89
C ILE A 11 -5.39 -5.45 5.61
N SER A 12 -5.95 -4.67 6.54
CA SER A 12 -7.23 -4.00 6.34
C SER A 12 -7.00 -2.50 6.20
N LEU A 13 -7.49 -1.91 5.11
CA LEU A 13 -7.45 -0.47 4.89
C LEU A 13 -8.81 0.14 5.26
N GLU A 14 -8.76 1.24 6.02
CA GLU A 14 -9.93 1.95 6.52
C GLU A 14 -9.85 3.45 6.22
N SER A 15 -10.95 4.16 6.49
CA SER A 15 -11.03 5.62 6.41
C SER A 15 -9.89 6.28 7.19
N GLY A 16 -9.21 7.22 6.54
CA GLY A 16 -8.09 7.97 7.11
C GLY A 16 -6.72 7.55 6.61
N HIS A 17 -6.56 6.30 6.15
CA HIS A 17 -5.32 5.86 5.50
C HIS A 17 -5.03 6.63 4.22
N LYS A 18 -3.75 6.81 3.91
CA LYS A 18 -3.31 7.44 2.66
C LYS A 18 -2.51 6.47 1.81
N VAL A 19 -2.89 6.35 0.54
CA VAL A 19 -2.31 5.40 -0.42
C VAL A 19 -2.09 6.04 -1.79
N TYR A 20 -1.17 5.47 -2.56
CA TYR A 20 -1.18 5.56 -4.01
C TYR A 20 -2.08 4.45 -4.54
N TYR A 21 -3.02 4.73 -5.45
CA TYR A 21 -3.91 3.69 -5.99
C TYR A 21 -3.98 3.70 -7.52
N LYS A 22 -4.24 2.53 -8.08
CA LYS A 22 -4.53 2.30 -9.49
C LYS A 22 -5.67 1.29 -9.59
N SER A 23 -6.56 1.46 -10.56
CA SER A 23 -7.54 0.44 -10.93
C SER A 23 -7.47 0.16 -12.42
N LYS A 24 -8.23 -0.82 -12.91
CA LYS A 24 -8.29 -1.14 -14.34
C LYS A 24 -8.63 0.06 -15.22
N ASP A 25 -9.54 0.92 -14.74
CA ASP A 25 -10.09 2.04 -15.52
C ASP A 25 -9.43 3.38 -15.20
N LYS A 26 -8.48 3.42 -14.25
CA LYS A 26 -7.85 4.65 -13.80
C LYS A 26 -6.34 4.51 -13.69
N PRO A 27 -5.56 5.47 -14.22
CA PRO A 27 -4.11 5.50 -14.00
C PRO A 27 -3.80 5.70 -12.51
N TYR A 28 -2.51 5.56 -12.16
CA TYR A 28 -2.06 5.83 -10.80
C TYR A 28 -2.47 7.22 -10.35
N THR A 29 -3.24 7.27 -9.26
CA THR A 29 -3.60 8.50 -8.56
C THR A 29 -2.76 8.58 -7.28
N THR A 30 -2.18 9.76 -7.05
CA THR A 30 -1.28 9.97 -5.93
C THR A 30 -1.96 10.57 -4.71
N ASP A 31 -1.44 10.23 -3.53
CA ASP A 31 -1.77 10.88 -2.25
C ASP A 31 -3.26 10.83 -1.87
N VAL A 32 -3.91 9.71 -2.19
CA VAL A 32 -5.33 9.52 -1.94
C VAL A 32 -5.57 9.18 -0.49
N ARG A 33 -6.35 10.04 0.18
CA ARG A 33 -6.87 9.79 1.52
C ARG A 33 -8.19 9.04 1.41
N ILE A 34 -8.21 7.81 1.93
CA ILE A 34 -9.40 6.96 1.95
C ILE A 34 -10.44 7.58 2.89
N SER A 35 -11.70 7.59 2.47
CA SER A 35 -12.84 7.98 3.31
C SER A 35 -14.13 7.34 2.79
N ASP A 36 -15.14 7.24 3.65
CA ASP A 36 -16.46 6.71 3.26
C ASP A 36 -17.18 7.57 2.22
N GLN A 37 -16.83 8.86 2.13
CA GLN A 37 -17.41 9.80 1.16
C GLN A 37 -16.59 9.90 -0.13
N THR A 38 -15.28 9.68 -0.05
CA THR A 38 -14.34 9.85 -1.16
C THR A 38 -13.43 8.64 -1.20
N TYR A 39 -13.57 7.85 -2.26
CA TYR A 39 -12.96 6.53 -2.46
C TYR A 39 -13.41 5.41 -1.48
N PRO A 40 -14.73 5.22 -1.25
CA PRO A 40 -15.22 4.12 -0.41
C PRO A 40 -14.80 2.74 -0.95
N GLU A 41 -14.56 2.62 -2.25
CA GLU A 41 -14.08 1.40 -2.89
C GLU A 41 -12.66 1.00 -2.46
N LEU A 42 -11.90 1.87 -1.80
CA LEU A 42 -10.55 1.54 -1.30
C LEU A 42 -10.56 0.96 0.12
N ILE A 43 -11.71 0.93 0.78
CA ILE A 43 -11.87 0.28 2.09
C ILE A 43 -11.96 -1.24 1.90
N GLY A 44 -11.30 -1.98 2.78
CA GLY A 44 -11.38 -3.44 2.86
C GLY A 44 -10.03 -4.13 2.99
N ASP A 45 -10.02 -5.43 2.74
CA ASP A 45 -8.83 -6.28 2.90
C ASP A 45 -7.96 -6.29 1.64
N TYR A 46 -6.66 -6.22 1.85
CA TYR A 46 -5.64 -6.24 0.81
C TYR A 46 -4.54 -7.23 1.16
N VAL A 47 -4.05 -7.97 0.18
CA VAL A 47 -2.88 -8.83 0.34
C VAL A 47 -1.63 -8.14 -0.21
N VAL A 48 -0.54 -8.19 0.54
CA VAL A 48 0.78 -7.70 0.13
C VAL A 48 1.35 -8.66 -0.90
N VAL A 49 1.71 -8.12 -2.07
CA VAL A 49 2.18 -8.91 -3.21
C VAL A 49 3.63 -8.61 -3.56
N ASN A 50 4.13 -7.45 -3.14
CA ASN A 50 5.52 -7.05 -3.30
C ASN A 50 5.92 -6.04 -2.22
N THR A 51 7.20 -6.00 -1.91
CA THR A 51 7.81 -5.01 -1.02
C THR A 51 9.17 -4.61 -1.59
N GLU A 52 9.52 -3.34 -1.50
CA GLU A 52 10.84 -2.85 -1.93
C GLU A 52 11.34 -1.71 -1.02
N PHE A 53 12.65 -1.48 -1.02
CA PHE A 53 13.26 -0.34 -0.34
C PHE A 53 13.63 0.72 -1.39
N SER A 54 12.73 1.67 -1.66
CA SER A 54 12.82 2.59 -2.79
C SER A 54 12.30 4.00 -2.47
N GLY A 55 12.21 4.87 -3.48
CA GLY A 55 11.58 6.19 -3.41
C GLY A 55 12.50 7.34 -2.97
N GLY A 56 13.70 7.04 -2.47
CA GLY A 56 14.67 8.06 -2.08
C GLY A 56 15.20 8.85 -3.28
N GLY A 57 15.77 10.02 -2.99
CA GLY A 57 16.24 10.95 -4.00
C GLY A 57 16.49 12.34 -3.44
N TYR A 58 16.89 13.26 -4.32
CA TYR A 58 17.03 14.67 -3.97
C TYR A 58 15.69 15.39 -4.20
N GLY A 59 15.23 16.14 -3.21
CA GLY A 59 14.05 17.00 -3.31
C GLY A 59 14.38 18.35 -3.94
N HIS A 60 14.13 19.43 -3.20
CA HIS A 60 14.22 20.81 -3.74
C HIS A 60 15.66 21.35 -3.87
N GLY A 61 16.69 20.53 -3.63
CA GLY A 61 18.09 20.91 -3.84
C GLY A 61 19.06 19.75 -3.64
N MET A 62 20.32 19.94 -4.06
CA MET A 62 21.39 18.92 -3.96
C MET A 62 21.75 18.52 -2.51
N ASN A 63 21.28 19.24 -1.49
CA ASN A 63 21.50 18.90 -0.08
C ASN A 63 20.24 18.30 0.59
N ASP A 64 19.13 18.19 -0.14
CA ASP A 64 17.85 17.74 0.38
C ASP A 64 17.62 16.26 -0.01
N TYR A 65 18.48 15.39 0.51
CA TYR A 65 18.42 13.95 0.23
C TYR A 65 17.43 13.25 1.16
N TYR A 66 16.42 12.61 0.56
CA TYR A 66 15.49 11.73 1.25
C TYR A 66 15.93 10.28 1.06
N PRO A 67 16.10 9.50 2.15
CA PRO A 67 16.46 8.10 2.04
C PRO A 67 15.29 7.28 1.47
N ASN A 68 15.62 6.10 0.94
CA ASN A 68 14.63 5.11 0.57
C ASN A 68 13.76 4.72 1.78
N GLY A 69 12.50 4.39 1.51
CA GLY A 69 11.56 3.84 2.47
C GLY A 69 11.10 2.44 2.10
N HIS A 70 10.54 1.74 3.08
CA HIS A 70 9.90 0.45 2.88
C HIS A 70 8.55 0.66 2.21
N ARG A 71 8.49 0.41 0.90
CA ARG A 71 7.31 0.55 0.06
C ARG A 71 6.61 -0.80 -0.06
N VAL A 72 5.30 -0.79 0.18
CA VAL A 72 4.45 -1.99 0.21
C VAL A 72 3.45 -1.90 -0.92
N PHE A 73 3.37 -2.93 -1.76
CA PHE A 73 2.38 -3.05 -2.83
C PHE A 73 1.36 -4.12 -2.47
N CYS A 74 0.09 -3.77 -2.57
CA CYS A 74 -1.01 -4.66 -2.22
C CYS A 74 -2.06 -4.72 -3.33
N LYS A 75 -2.76 -5.84 -3.41
CA LYS A 75 -3.97 -5.98 -4.23
C LYS A 75 -5.18 -6.24 -3.34
N LYS A 76 -6.32 -5.66 -3.74
CA LYS A 76 -7.58 -5.85 -3.01
C LYS A 76 -8.04 -7.30 -3.09
N LEU A 77 -8.62 -7.78 -1.99
CA LEU A 77 -9.34 -9.04 -1.95
C LEU A 77 -10.84 -8.76 -2.09
N ASN A 78 -11.50 -9.44 -3.03
CA ASN A 78 -12.95 -9.41 -3.16
C ASN A 78 -13.53 -10.64 -2.47
N ASN A 79 -14.35 -10.44 -1.44
CA ASN A 79 -14.91 -11.54 -0.63
C ASN A 79 -13.85 -12.54 -0.15
N GLN A 80 -12.69 -12.04 0.27
CA GLN A 80 -11.52 -12.82 0.70
C GLN A 80 -10.87 -13.68 -0.42
N GLN A 81 -11.25 -13.47 -1.67
CA GLN A 81 -10.66 -14.12 -2.83
C GLN A 81 -9.74 -13.15 -3.57
N TRP A 82 -8.70 -13.71 -4.19
CA TRP A 82 -7.79 -12.97 -5.05
C TRP A 82 -8.47 -12.58 -6.36
N ASP A 83 -8.52 -11.28 -6.65
CA ASP A 83 -8.83 -10.78 -7.98
C ASP A 83 -7.60 -10.07 -8.56
N ALA A 84 -7.07 -10.61 -9.65
CA ALA A 84 -5.89 -10.05 -10.30
C ALA A 84 -6.12 -8.65 -10.91
N ASN A 85 -7.38 -8.25 -11.13
CA ASN A 85 -7.78 -7.13 -11.99
C ASN A 85 -8.45 -5.95 -11.28
N GLU A 86 -8.70 -5.99 -9.97
CA GLU A 86 -9.50 -4.94 -9.31
C GLU A 86 -8.72 -3.66 -9.02
N ILE A 87 -7.99 -3.65 -7.90
CA ILE A 87 -7.43 -2.44 -7.29
C ILE A 87 -6.05 -2.77 -6.74
N GLU A 88 -5.08 -1.98 -7.17
CA GLU A 88 -3.71 -2.00 -6.67
C GLU A 88 -3.49 -0.75 -5.83
N VAL A 89 -2.93 -0.94 -4.63
CA VAL A 89 -2.53 0.15 -3.74
C VAL A 89 -1.07 0.00 -3.36
N ASN A 90 -0.39 1.10 -3.10
CA ASN A 90 0.89 1.07 -2.42
C ASN A 90 1.06 2.26 -1.48
N PHE A 91 1.91 2.09 -0.48
CA PHE A 91 2.22 3.08 0.53
C PHE A 91 3.60 2.79 1.14
N TYR A 92 4.12 3.72 1.92
CA TYR A 92 5.38 3.57 2.64
C TYR A 92 5.14 3.31 4.13
N GLN A 93 5.91 2.39 4.74
CA GLN A 93 5.94 2.21 6.20
C GLN A 93 7.08 2.98 6.87
N THR A 94 8.10 3.37 6.11
CA THR A 94 9.26 4.12 6.61
C THR A 94 9.68 5.21 5.62
N GLY A 95 10.55 6.12 6.07
CA GLY A 95 11.02 7.25 5.28
C GLY A 95 10.20 8.52 5.52
N SER A 96 10.23 9.44 4.55
CA SER A 96 9.54 10.73 4.61
C SER A 96 8.75 10.94 3.32
N PHE A 97 7.63 10.23 3.19
CA PHE A 97 6.79 10.20 2.00
C PHE A 97 5.38 10.68 2.30
N THR A 98 4.64 11.07 1.27
CA THR A 98 3.30 11.63 1.45
C THR A 98 2.27 10.57 1.87
N ALA A 99 2.27 9.40 1.23
CA ALA A 99 1.40 8.27 1.56
C ALA A 99 2.12 7.28 2.47
N MET A 100 1.99 7.51 3.79
CA MET A 100 2.60 6.70 4.82
C MET A 100 1.56 6.05 5.72
N ILE A 101 1.76 4.77 6.01
CA ILE A 101 1.00 4.01 7.00
C ILE A 101 2.01 3.22 7.83
N GLN A 102 2.42 3.78 8.97
CA GLN A 102 3.54 3.24 9.75
C GLN A 102 3.13 2.06 10.64
N ASP A 103 1.96 2.16 11.28
CA ASP A 103 1.55 1.24 12.35
C ASP A 103 0.46 0.24 11.92
N ILE A 104 0.45 -0.13 10.63
CA ILE A 104 -0.48 -1.14 10.13
C ILE A 104 0.02 -2.55 10.45
N LEU A 105 -0.87 -3.36 11.03
CA LEU A 105 -0.57 -4.74 11.41
C LEU A 105 -1.29 -5.71 10.46
N PRO A 106 -0.64 -6.84 10.09
CA PRO A 106 -1.30 -7.87 9.32
C PRO A 106 -2.42 -8.53 10.14
N VAL A 107 -3.59 -8.70 9.54
CA VAL A 107 -4.74 -9.37 10.15
C VAL A 107 -4.72 -10.89 9.93
N ARG A 108 -4.06 -11.36 8.85
CA ARG A 108 -3.81 -12.78 8.56
C ARG A 108 -2.68 -12.94 7.55
N LYS A 109 -2.28 -14.19 7.26
CA LYS A 109 -1.31 -14.53 6.22
C LYS A 109 -2.00 -15.35 5.12
N MET A 110 -1.75 -15.03 3.87
CA MET A 110 -2.13 -15.83 2.70
C MET A 110 -0.90 -16.50 2.11
N SER A 111 -1.05 -17.75 1.71
CA SER A 111 -0.05 -18.53 1.00
C SER A 111 -0.56 -18.87 -0.40
N MET A 112 0.30 -18.75 -1.40
CA MET A 112 0.00 -19.21 -2.75
C MET A 112 0.45 -20.67 -2.89
N SER A 113 -0.46 -21.54 -3.33
CA SER A 113 -0.17 -22.94 -3.61
C SER A 113 -0.25 -23.19 -5.12
N PHE A 114 0.76 -23.84 -5.68
CA PHE A 114 0.69 -24.38 -7.04
C PHE A 114 0.18 -25.82 -6.95
N SER A 115 -0.91 -26.12 -7.66
CA SER A 115 -1.48 -27.47 -7.80
C SER A 115 -1.21 -28.03 -9.18
#